data_AF-A0A8K0I2W4-F1
#
_entry.id   AF-A0A8K0I2W4-F1
#
_cell.length_a   1.000
_cell.length_b   1.000
_cell.length_c   1.000
_cell.angle_alpha   90.00
_cell.angle_beta   90.00
_cell.angle_gamma   90.00
#
_symmetry.space_group_name_H-M   'P 1'
#
loop_
_entity.id
_entity.type
_entity.pdbx_description
1 polymer ?
#
loop_
_entity_poly.entity_id
_entity_poly.type
_entity_poly.pdbx_seq_one_letter_code
_entity_poly.pdbx_strand_id
1 'polypeptide(L)'
;MAKQQVLAFAGWALAASAMVVFLPAAVSGARDVKAAANRGFVVEGCVFCDTCRAGFETPKTTYIADEHEHENCESVLVSSPVKGCDKILAGRERAPVFLTHNNGIASDKRFANSLGFQKDIPVAGCARLLEMYQQYENEV
;
A
#
# COMPACT_ATOMS: atom_id res chain seq x y z
N MET A 1 -2.12 20.74 -77.75
CA MET A 1 -2.66 21.54 -76.61
C MET A 1 -3.07 20.58 -75.49
N ALA A 2 -2.14 20.12 -74.66
CA ALA A 2 -2.43 19.17 -73.57
C ALA A 2 -1.44 19.40 -72.42
N LYS A 3 -1.80 20.27 -71.46
CA LYS A 3 -1.01 20.45 -70.22
C LYS A 3 -1.81 20.99 -69.01
N GLN A 4 -3.13 21.12 -69.10
CA GLN A 4 -3.95 21.82 -68.09
C GLN A 4 -5.00 20.93 -67.38
N GLN A 5 -4.69 19.66 -67.07
CA GLN A 5 -5.65 18.76 -66.43
C GLN A 5 -5.08 17.93 -65.25
N VAL A 6 -3.80 18.08 -64.89
CA VAL A 6 -3.17 17.20 -63.87
C VAL A 6 -3.16 17.81 -62.44
N LEU A 7 -3.37 19.11 -62.29
CA LEU A 7 -3.21 19.79 -60.99
C LEU A 7 -4.43 19.73 -60.06
N ALA A 8 -5.59 19.24 -60.51
CA ALA A 8 -6.82 19.24 -59.68
C ALA A 8 -7.02 17.96 -58.85
N PHE A 9 -6.37 16.85 -59.20
CA PHE A 9 -6.58 15.55 -58.52
C PHE A 9 -5.58 15.24 -57.40
N ALA A 10 -4.46 15.96 -57.32
CA ALA A 10 -3.43 15.72 -56.30
C ALA A 10 -3.69 16.47 -54.96
N GLY A 11 -4.52 17.52 -54.97
CA GLY A 11 -4.76 18.35 -53.79
C GLY A 11 -5.66 17.73 -52.72
N TRP A 12 -6.52 16.78 -53.09
CA TRP A 12 -7.50 16.21 -52.16
C TRP A 12 -6.97 14.96 -51.44
N ALA A 13 -6.00 14.25 -52.03
CA ALA A 13 -5.41 13.04 -51.43
C ALA A 13 -4.49 13.35 -50.23
N LEU A 14 -3.83 14.52 -50.23
CA LEU A 14 -2.92 14.91 -49.14
C LEU A 14 -3.64 15.48 -47.91
N ALA A 15 -4.86 16.01 -48.06
CA ALA A 15 -5.64 16.52 -46.94
C ALA A 15 -6.37 15.40 -46.15
N ALA A 16 -6.77 14.32 -46.83
CA ALA A 16 -7.43 13.18 -46.18
C ALA A 16 -6.44 12.28 -45.40
N SER A 17 -5.16 12.22 -45.79
CA SER A 17 -4.14 11.43 -45.08
C SER A 17 -3.71 12.03 -43.75
N ALA A 18 -3.88 13.34 -43.55
CA ALA A 18 -3.50 14.02 -42.31
C ALA A 18 -4.56 13.90 -41.19
N MET A 19 -5.82 13.60 -41.53
CA MET A 19 -6.93 13.55 -40.57
C MET A 19 -7.09 12.18 -39.89
N VAL A 20 -6.47 11.13 -40.42
CA VAL A 20 -6.48 9.77 -39.83
C VAL A 20 -5.38 9.60 -38.76
N VAL A 21 -4.44 10.54 -38.66
CA VAL A 21 -3.28 10.43 -37.76
C VAL A 21 -3.54 11.06 -36.38
N PHE A 22 -4.67 11.75 -36.16
CA PHE A 22 -4.84 12.62 -34.98
C PHE A 22 -6.04 12.37 -34.04
N LEU A 23 -6.77 11.25 -34.10
CA LEU A 23 -7.70 10.86 -33.01
C LEU A 23 -7.98 9.35 -33.02
N PRO A 24 -8.04 8.63 -31.87
CA PRO A 24 -7.55 8.94 -30.52
C PRO A 24 -6.72 7.78 -29.92
N ALA A 25 -5.49 8.06 -29.47
CA ALA A 25 -4.74 7.14 -28.59
C ALA A 25 -5.30 7.11 -27.14
N ALA A 26 -6.62 7.30 -26.97
CA ALA A 26 -7.31 7.40 -25.69
C ALA A 26 -8.12 6.15 -25.32
N VAL A 27 -7.72 4.97 -25.80
CA VAL A 27 -8.20 3.68 -25.27
C VAL A 27 -7.02 2.92 -24.64
N SER A 28 -6.20 3.63 -23.86
CA SER A 28 -5.54 2.99 -22.73
C SER A 28 -6.43 3.24 -21.53
N GLY A 29 -7.31 2.28 -21.24
CA GLY A 29 -7.96 2.22 -19.94
C GLY A 29 -6.86 2.16 -18.90
N ALA A 30 -6.60 3.29 -18.23
CA ALA A 30 -5.80 3.32 -17.04
C ALA A 30 -6.54 2.42 -16.03
N ARG A 31 -6.09 1.17 -15.91
CA ARG A 31 -6.35 0.43 -14.68
C ARG A 31 -5.63 1.24 -13.63
N ASP A 32 -6.43 1.97 -12.87
CA ASP A 32 -5.97 2.81 -11.78
C ASP A 32 -5.32 1.90 -10.73
N VAL A 33 -4.00 1.68 -10.87
CA VAL A 33 -3.19 0.91 -9.90
C VAL A 33 -3.24 1.60 -8.53
N LYS A 34 -3.57 2.90 -8.51
CA LYS A 34 -3.77 3.69 -7.29
C LYS A 34 -5.02 3.28 -6.51
N ALA A 35 -6.03 2.71 -7.16
CA ALA A 35 -7.24 2.20 -6.50
C ALA A 35 -7.03 0.82 -5.81
N ALA A 36 -5.95 0.10 -6.13
CA ALA A 36 -5.60 -1.17 -5.49
C ALA A 36 -4.66 -1.00 -4.29
N ALA A 37 -3.88 0.10 -4.24
CA ALA A 37 -2.91 0.36 -3.18
C ALA A 37 -3.52 0.79 -1.82
N ASN A 38 -4.84 1.05 -1.78
CA ASN A 38 -5.53 1.52 -0.57
C ASN A 38 -6.68 0.60 -0.12
N ARG A 39 -6.60 -0.69 -0.46
CA ARG A 39 -7.52 -1.70 0.08
C ARG A 39 -6.82 -2.49 1.18
N GLY A 40 -6.50 -1.81 2.27
CA GLY A 40 -6.22 -2.49 3.53
C GLY A 40 -7.48 -3.21 4.00
N PHE A 41 -7.33 -4.37 4.61
CA PHE A 41 -8.42 -5.05 5.29
C PHE A 41 -8.56 -4.45 6.69
N VAL A 42 -9.77 -4.02 7.05
CA VAL A 42 -10.11 -3.62 8.42
C VAL A 42 -10.75 -4.85 9.07
N VAL A 43 -10.15 -5.34 10.14
CA VAL A 43 -10.70 -6.43 10.96
C VAL A 43 -11.40 -5.78 12.14
N GLU A 44 -12.73 -5.96 12.21
CA GLU A 44 -13.58 -5.49 13.29
C GLU A 44 -14.12 -6.71 14.05
N GLY A 45 -14.11 -6.64 15.38
CA GLY A 45 -14.57 -7.72 16.26
C GLY A 45 -15.09 -7.15 17.58
N CYS A 46 -15.82 -7.96 18.35
CA CYS A 46 -16.38 -7.57 19.65
C CYS A 46 -15.93 -8.57 20.73
N VAL A 47 -15.62 -8.07 21.92
CA VAL A 47 -15.35 -8.90 23.10
C VAL A 47 -16.64 -9.12 23.88
N PHE A 48 -16.93 -10.39 24.20
CA PHE A 48 -18.16 -10.75 24.91
C PHE A 48 -17.90 -11.66 26.10
N CYS A 49 -18.66 -11.47 27.17
CA CYS A 49 -18.67 -12.35 28.33
C CYS A 49 -19.58 -13.55 28.06
N ASP A 50 -18.97 -14.73 27.96
CA ASP A 50 -19.70 -16.00 27.83
C ASP A 50 -20.31 -16.43 29.17
N THR A 51 -21.41 -15.77 29.53
CA THR A 51 -22.19 -16.03 30.75
C THR A 51 -22.73 -17.46 30.83
N CYS A 52 -22.81 -18.15 29.68
CA CYS A 52 -23.37 -19.50 29.58
C CYS A 52 -22.29 -20.59 29.38
N ARG A 53 -21.01 -20.22 29.26
CA ARG A 53 -19.88 -21.13 28.94
C ARG A 53 -20.13 -21.97 27.68
N ALA A 54 -20.84 -21.41 26.71
CA ALA A 54 -21.24 -22.08 25.48
C ALA A 54 -20.14 -22.04 24.40
N GLY A 55 -19.16 -21.14 24.53
CA GLY A 55 -18.09 -20.92 23.55
C GLY A 55 -18.51 -20.09 22.32
N PHE A 56 -19.71 -19.50 22.33
CA PHE A 56 -20.24 -18.63 21.28
C PHE A 56 -21.25 -17.63 21.86
N GLU A 57 -21.66 -16.64 21.07
CA GLU A 57 -22.63 -15.62 21.50
C GLU A 57 -24.02 -16.20 21.75
N THR A 58 -24.63 -15.84 22.89
CA THR A 58 -25.98 -16.26 23.29
C THR A 58 -26.85 -15.05 23.62
N PRO A 59 -28.18 -15.16 23.69
CA PRO A 59 -29.06 -14.05 24.07
C PRO A 59 -28.80 -13.45 25.47
N LYS A 60 -28.03 -14.15 26.32
CA LYS A 60 -27.64 -13.69 27.67
C LYS A 60 -26.19 -13.19 27.73
N THR A 61 -25.54 -13.08 26.58
CA THR A 61 -24.18 -12.58 26.49
C THR A 61 -24.14 -11.10 26.84
N THR A 62 -23.21 -10.72 27.71
CA THR A 62 -22.93 -9.32 28.03
C THR A 62 -21.72 -8.88 27.23
N TYR A 63 -21.87 -7.87 26.38
CA TYR A 63 -20.73 -7.26 25.70
C TYR A 63 -19.92 -6.47 26.71
N ILE A 64 -18.61 -6.71 26.72
CA ILE A 64 -17.68 -5.95 27.55
C ILE A 64 -17.29 -4.74 26.71
N ALA A 65 -17.35 -3.53 27.29
CA ALA A 65 -16.84 -2.36 26.61
C ALA A 65 -15.35 -2.57 26.29
N ASP A 66 -14.92 -2.30 25.06
CA ASP A 66 -13.55 -2.45 24.55
C ASP A 66 -12.57 -1.53 25.30
N GLU A 67 -12.23 -1.88 26.53
CA GLU A 67 -11.21 -1.23 27.32
C GLU A 67 -10.07 -2.23 27.53
N HIS A 68 -9.13 -2.23 26.58
CA HIS A 68 -7.99 -3.14 26.55
C HIS A 68 -6.80 -2.58 27.36
N GLU A 69 -7.06 -1.89 28.47
CA GLU A 69 -6.02 -1.17 29.25
C GLU A 69 -4.86 -2.09 29.69
N HIS A 70 -5.15 -3.37 29.91
CA HIS A 70 -4.17 -4.36 30.34
C HIS A 70 -3.77 -5.36 29.24
N GLU A 71 -4.22 -5.14 28.00
CA GLU A 71 -3.86 -6.03 26.89
C GLU A 71 -2.68 -5.46 26.10
N ASN A 72 -1.67 -6.30 25.94
CA ASN A 72 -0.48 -5.95 25.19
C ASN A 72 -0.63 -6.47 23.75
N CYS A 73 -1.24 -5.67 22.88
CA CYS A 73 -1.40 -6.02 21.48
C CYS A 73 -0.11 -5.74 20.70
N GLU A 74 0.29 -6.65 19.82
CA GLU A 74 1.47 -6.50 18.97
C GLU A 74 1.15 -6.88 17.53
N SER A 75 1.67 -6.10 16.58
CA SER A 75 1.81 -6.53 15.20
C SER A 75 3.09 -7.35 15.05
N VAL A 76 3.02 -8.46 14.31
CA VAL A 76 4.14 -9.41 14.19
C VAL A 76 4.36 -9.81 12.74
N LEU A 77 5.61 -9.99 12.33
CA LEU A 77 5.93 -10.55 11.03
C LEU A 77 5.60 -12.04 10.99
N VAL A 78 4.87 -12.46 9.95
CA VAL A 78 4.54 -13.87 9.72
C VAL A 78 5.31 -14.41 8.51
N SER A 79 5.12 -13.79 7.35
CA SER A 79 5.78 -14.23 6.11
C SER A 79 5.84 -13.10 5.09
N SER A 80 6.82 -13.16 4.18
CA SER A 80 6.92 -12.28 3.02
C SER A 80 6.58 -13.04 1.74
N PRO A 81 5.75 -12.49 0.84
CA PRO A 81 5.50 -13.09 -0.47
C PRO A 81 6.65 -12.85 -1.47
N VAL A 82 7.64 -12.02 -1.10
CA VAL A 82 8.73 -11.61 -2.01
C VAL A 82 9.90 -12.57 -1.89
N LYS A 83 10.24 -13.21 -3.01
CA LYS A 83 11.37 -14.15 -3.08
C LYS A 83 12.69 -13.47 -2.68
N GLY A 84 13.41 -14.12 -1.77
CA GLY A 84 14.69 -13.65 -1.23
C GLY A 84 14.57 -12.39 -0.37
N CYS A 85 13.42 -12.17 0.26
CA CYS A 85 13.13 -11.06 1.17
C CYS A 85 12.15 -11.51 2.27
N ASP A 86 12.44 -12.64 2.90
CA ASP A 86 11.63 -13.34 3.90
C ASP A 86 12.39 -13.57 5.22
N LYS A 87 13.67 -13.20 5.28
CA LYS A 87 14.45 -13.20 6.52
C LYS A 87 13.99 -12.06 7.42
N ILE A 88 13.52 -12.36 8.63
CA ILE A 88 13.10 -11.34 9.59
C ILE A 88 14.30 -10.45 9.98
N LEU A 89 14.12 -9.13 9.92
CA LEU A 89 15.11 -8.16 10.38
C LEU A 89 15.06 -8.06 11.91
N ALA A 90 16.17 -8.37 12.59
CA ALA A 90 16.24 -8.35 14.04
C ALA A 90 15.93 -6.96 14.63
N GLY A 91 15.12 -6.95 15.69
CA GLY A 91 14.61 -5.72 16.33
C GLY A 91 13.44 -5.08 15.59
N ARG A 92 12.98 -5.64 14.47
CA ARG A 92 11.82 -5.17 13.68
C ARG A 92 10.81 -6.27 13.36
N GLU A 93 10.81 -7.33 14.16
CA GLU A 93 9.87 -8.45 14.07
C GLU A 93 8.50 -8.16 14.68
N ARG A 94 8.44 -7.26 15.67
CA ARG A 94 7.27 -6.98 16.49
C ARG A 94 7.15 -5.48 16.75
N ALA A 95 5.92 -4.99 16.80
CA ALA A 95 5.63 -3.62 17.18
C ALA A 95 4.36 -3.56 18.05
N PRO A 96 4.47 -3.04 19.28
CA PRO A 96 3.33 -2.93 20.19
C PRO A 96 2.35 -1.85 19.72
N VAL A 97 1.07 -2.05 20.04
CA VAL A 97 -0.03 -1.14 19.76
C VAL A 97 -0.90 -1.02 21.01
N PHE A 98 -1.00 0.17 21.57
CA PHE A 98 -1.78 0.42 22.78
C PHE A 98 -3.24 0.70 22.42
N LEU A 99 -4.13 -0.24 22.73
CA LEU A 99 -5.58 -0.15 22.49
C LEU A 99 -6.32 0.39 23.73
N THR A 100 -5.86 1.52 24.27
CA THR A 100 -6.50 2.18 25.43
C THR A 100 -6.71 3.66 25.19
N HIS A 101 -7.85 4.17 25.66
CA HIS A 101 -8.16 5.60 25.68
C HIS A 101 -7.59 6.30 26.93
N ASN A 102 -7.10 5.55 27.92
CA ASN A 102 -6.57 6.07 29.20
C ASN A 102 -5.08 6.47 29.14
N ASN A 103 -4.54 6.73 27.93
CA ASN A 103 -3.11 7.07 27.73
C ASN A 103 -2.88 8.49 27.19
N GLY A 104 -3.88 9.37 27.26
CA GLY A 104 -3.75 10.78 26.84
C GLY A 104 -3.65 10.98 25.32
N ILE A 105 -3.86 9.95 24.51
CA ILE A 105 -3.92 10.05 23.05
C ILE A 105 -5.37 10.31 22.65
N ALA A 106 -5.61 11.46 22.02
CA ALA A 106 -6.95 11.93 21.65
C ALA A 106 -7.58 11.22 20.43
N SER A 107 -6.86 10.29 19.80
CA SER A 107 -7.34 9.59 18.60
C SER A 107 -7.46 8.09 18.86
N ASP A 108 -8.52 7.52 18.30
CA ASP A 108 -8.78 6.09 18.34
C ASP A 108 -7.91 5.33 17.33
N LYS A 109 -7.25 6.05 16.42
CA LYS A 109 -6.35 5.46 15.44
C LYS A 109 -4.96 5.26 16.03
N ARG A 110 -4.56 3.99 16.17
CA ARG A 110 -3.24 3.58 16.66
C ARG A 110 -2.37 3.12 15.50
N PHE A 111 -1.14 3.58 15.46
CA PHE A 111 -0.17 3.22 14.43
C PHE A 111 0.92 2.35 15.04
N ALA A 112 1.12 1.16 14.47
CA ALA A 112 2.25 0.32 14.80
C ALA A 112 3.54 0.85 14.14
N ASN A 113 4.69 0.57 14.75
CA ASN A 113 5.98 0.80 14.12
C ASN A 113 6.17 -0.10 12.89
N SER A 114 6.93 0.40 11.92
CA SER A 114 7.24 -0.37 10.70
C SER A 114 8.08 -1.60 11.01
N LEU A 115 7.54 -2.76 10.65
CA LEU A 115 8.22 -4.05 10.68
C LEU A 115 9.01 -4.28 9.37
N GLY A 116 10.01 -5.17 9.40
CA GLY A 116 10.88 -5.36 8.24
C GLY A 116 11.36 -6.80 8.00
N PHE A 117 11.30 -7.23 6.74
CA PHE A 117 12.09 -8.35 6.24
C PHE A 117 13.36 -7.82 5.57
N GLN A 118 14.46 -8.57 5.73
CA GLN A 118 15.74 -8.32 5.11
C GLN A 118 15.83 -9.10 3.78
N LYS A 119 16.34 -8.42 2.75
CA LYS A 119 16.67 -9.04 1.47
C LYS A 119 18.00 -9.81 1.58
N ASP A 120 18.10 -10.98 0.96
CA ASP A 120 19.32 -11.79 1.00
C ASP A 120 20.52 -11.09 0.37
N ILE A 121 20.27 -10.40 -0.74
CA ILE A 121 21.29 -9.68 -1.51
C ILE A 121 20.89 -8.20 -1.57
N PRO A 122 21.77 -7.28 -1.11
CA PRO A 122 21.52 -5.85 -1.23
C PRO A 122 21.30 -5.43 -2.68
N VAL A 123 20.36 -4.50 -2.90
CA VAL A 123 20.12 -3.97 -4.25
C VAL A 123 21.23 -3.01 -4.66
N ALA A 124 21.40 -2.83 -5.97
CA ALA A 124 22.38 -1.89 -6.51
C ALA A 124 22.12 -0.48 -5.95
N GLY A 125 23.20 0.22 -5.60
CA GLY A 125 23.14 1.59 -5.04
C GLY A 125 23.01 1.68 -3.52
N CYS A 126 22.73 0.58 -2.80
CA CYS A 126 22.62 0.62 -1.33
C CYS A 126 23.93 1.03 -0.63
N ALA A 127 25.09 0.61 -1.14
CA ALA A 127 26.39 0.99 -0.57
C ALA A 127 26.58 2.51 -0.58
N ARG A 128 26.32 3.16 -1.73
CA ARG A 128 26.40 4.62 -1.88
C ARG A 128 25.40 5.35 -0.97
N LEU A 129 24.20 4.79 -0.80
CA LEU A 129 23.20 5.38 0.10
C LEU A 129 23.67 5.39 1.56
N LEU A 130 24.32 4.31 2.01
CA LEU A 130 24.87 4.22 3.36
C LEU A 130 26.05 5.18 3.59
N GLU A 131 26.91 5.35 2.58
CA GLU A 131 28.00 6.35 2.63
C GLU A 131 27.46 7.77 2.82
N MET A 132 26.38 8.14 2.12
CA MET A 132 25.74 9.45 2.31
C MET A 132 25.23 9.65 3.74
N TYR A 133 24.61 8.64 4.36
CA TYR A 133 24.15 8.75 5.74
C TYR A 133 25.30 8.89 6.74
N GLN A 134 26.40 8.16 6.54
CA GLN A 134 27.59 8.30 7.39
C GLN A 134 28.21 9.69 7.29
N GLN A 135 28.20 10.30 6.10
CA GLN A 135 28.67 11.68 5.92
C GLN A 135 27.85 12.67 6.75
N TYR A 136 26.52 12.54 6.74
CA TYR A 136 25.65 13.39 7.57
C TYR A 136 25.95 13.28 9.07
N GLU A 137 26.23 12.08 9.59
CA GLU A 137 26.56 11.91 11.01
C GLU A 137 27.89 12.54 11.39
N ASN A 138 28.86 12.56 10.48
CA ASN A 138 30.20 13.13 10.73
C ASN A 138 30.24 14.66 10.59
N GLU A 139 29.18 15.27 10.05
CA GLU A 139 29.04 16.72 9.87
C GLU A 139 28.31 17.41 11.03
N VAL A 140 27.77 16.65 11.98
CA VAL A 140 27.06 17.13 13.20
C VAL A 140 27.97 17.00 14.42
#